data_AF-A0A1S1Z583-F1
#
_entry.id   AF-A0A1S1Z583-F1
#
_cell.length_a   1.000
_cell.length_b   1.000
_cell.length_c   1.000
_cell.angle_alpha   90.00
_cell.angle_beta   90.00
_cell.angle_gamma   90.00
#
_symmetry.space_group_name_H-M   'P 1'
#
loop_
_entity.id
_entity.type
_entity.pdbx_description
1 polymer ?
#
loop_
_entity_poly.entity_id
_entity_poly.type
_entity_poly.pdbx_seq_one_letter_code
_entity_poly.pdbx_strand_id
1 'polypeptide(L)'
;MLILFILLSGCNNDLLSGFDNEINDHNEALENNIYSYTGTGLILENAFWRVRKFQSVCRGTCWVGDYYTAGDSTVNNLIYTKIRLKSIHKNQQEQIKDEFISLVRNDHKNNKVFRLLNDGTEQLMYDFNMKVGDTIKISSDKSIVESIDDYIFENDTLKQFNLVPIQDEEWVKKFNFSIIEGIGSTNGLFQGVSISYVNYDGSNLECFSVGNLVYKKNSTCNKFDFDYYWFD
;
A
#
# COMPACT_ATOMS: atom_id res chain seq x y z
N MET A 1 -12.89 -43.13 11.65
CA MET A 1 -12.57 -42.56 10.32
C MET A 1 -13.46 -41.34 10.13
N LEU A 2 -12.98 -40.17 10.55
CA LEU A 2 -13.73 -38.92 10.54
C LEU A 2 -13.16 -38.05 9.41
N ILE A 3 -13.99 -37.73 8.42
CA ILE A 3 -13.65 -36.83 7.32
C ILE A 3 -13.96 -35.41 7.79
N LEU A 4 -12.91 -34.59 7.89
CA LEU A 4 -12.99 -33.17 8.25
C LEU A 4 -13.22 -32.35 6.97
N PHE A 5 -14.42 -31.79 6.81
CA PHE A 5 -14.71 -30.81 5.76
C PHE A 5 -14.14 -29.45 6.17
N ILE A 6 -13.20 -28.93 5.37
CA ILE A 6 -12.73 -27.55 5.47
C ILE A 6 -13.72 -26.66 4.71
N LEU A 7 -14.42 -25.78 5.43
CA LEU A 7 -15.25 -24.74 4.86
C LEU A 7 -14.35 -23.63 4.28
N LEU A 8 -14.36 -23.50 2.95
CA LEU A 8 -13.89 -22.30 2.26
C LEU A 8 -14.98 -21.22 2.41
N SER A 9 -14.74 -20.22 3.25
CA SER A 9 -15.61 -19.03 3.32
C SER A 9 -15.32 -18.15 2.11
N GLY A 10 -16.20 -18.21 1.11
CA GLY A 10 -16.26 -17.25 0.02
C GLY A 10 -16.64 -15.86 0.54
N CYS A 11 -15.87 -14.85 0.16
CA CYS A 11 -16.31 -13.46 0.25
C CYS A 11 -17.37 -13.24 -0.82
N ASN A 12 -18.62 -12.98 -0.39
CA ASN A 12 -19.69 -12.52 -1.26
C ASN A 12 -19.36 -11.10 -1.75
N ASN A 13 -19.27 -10.92 -3.07
CA ASN A 13 -19.00 -9.66 -3.75
C ASN A 13 -20.30 -8.96 -4.22
N ASP A 14 -21.36 -9.02 -3.43
CA ASP A 14 -22.61 -8.33 -3.76
C ASP A 14 -22.76 -7.08 -2.90
N LEU A 15 -22.11 -5.97 -3.30
CA LEU A 15 -22.46 -4.60 -2.87
C LEU A 15 -21.80 -3.45 -3.68
N LEU A 16 -21.15 -3.70 -4.83
CA LEU A 16 -20.49 -2.64 -5.62
C LEU A 16 -21.02 -2.46 -7.06
N SER A 17 -22.25 -2.88 -7.37
CA SER A 17 -22.86 -2.69 -8.70
C SER A 17 -23.35 -1.25 -9.00
N GLY A 18 -22.86 -0.24 -8.28
CA GLY A 18 -23.42 1.13 -8.30
C GLY A 18 -22.50 2.26 -8.75
N PHE A 19 -21.22 2.02 -9.10
CA PHE A 19 -20.26 3.12 -9.35
C PHE A 19 -19.62 3.16 -10.74
N ASP A 20 -19.91 2.21 -11.63
CA ASP A 20 -19.34 2.20 -12.97
C ASP A 20 -20.40 2.61 -14.00
N ASN A 21 -20.53 3.91 -14.26
CA ASN A 21 -21.00 4.42 -15.55
C ASN A 21 -20.38 5.80 -15.80
N GLU A 22 -19.78 5.92 -16.99
CA GLU A 22 -19.07 7.07 -17.58
C GLU A 22 -17.60 7.27 -17.17
N ILE A 23 -16.71 6.53 -17.84
CA ILE A 23 -15.34 6.97 -18.10
C ILE A 23 -15.18 7.10 -19.62
N ASN A 24 -15.12 8.35 -20.09
CA ASN A 24 -14.60 8.67 -21.42
C ASN A 24 -13.07 8.61 -21.35
N ASP A 25 -12.47 7.66 -22.05
CA ASP A 25 -11.03 7.58 -22.24
C ASP A 25 -10.57 8.68 -23.22
N HIS A 26 -10.01 9.76 -22.66
CA HIS A 26 -9.13 10.65 -23.40
C HIS A 26 -7.67 10.26 -23.13
N ASN A 27 -7.07 9.64 -24.15
CA ASN A 27 -5.63 9.46 -24.27
C ASN A 27 -4.99 10.83 -24.52
N GLU A 28 -4.45 11.47 -23.47
CA GLU A 28 -3.49 12.56 -23.62
C GLU A 28 -2.06 12.04 -23.51
N ALA A 29 -1.22 12.51 -24.43
CA ALA A 29 0.18 12.18 -24.54
C ALA A 29 0.97 12.68 -23.32
N LEU A 30 1.79 11.79 -22.74
CA LEU A 30 2.73 12.10 -21.67
C LEU A 30 3.88 12.96 -22.21
N GLU A 31 3.74 14.28 -22.16
CA GLU A 31 4.88 15.19 -22.28
C GLU A 31 5.68 15.21 -20.96
N ASN A 32 7.00 15.25 -21.09
CA ASN A 32 8.01 15.18 -20.02
C ASN A 32 7.96 16.39 -19.07
N ASN A 33 6.92 16.50 -18.25
CA ASN A 33 6.91 17.44 -17.14
C ASN A 33 7.85 16.94 -16.04
N ILE A 34 8.95 17.65 -15.86
CA ILE A 34 9.85 17.51 -14.72
C ILE A 34 9.09 18.04 -13.50
N TYR A 35 8.40 17.15 -12.79
CA TYR A 35 7.77 17.49 -11.52
C TYR A 35 8.86 17.76 -10.48
N SER A 36 9.06 19.03 -10.12
CA SER A 36 9.86 19.39 -8.94
C SER A 36 9.06 19.03 -7.69
N TYR A 37 9.52 18.04 -6.93
CA TYR A 37 8.97 17.72 -5.63
C TYR A 37 9.22 18.91 -4.70
N THR A 38 8.20 19.73 -4.44
CA THR A 38 8.31 20.89 -3.54
C THR A 38 7.73 20.56 -2.19
N GLY A 39 8.27 19.53 -1.51
CA GLY A 39 8.15 19.31 -0.06
C GLY A 39 6.74 19.15 0.54
N THR A 40 6.61 18.19 1.43
CA THR A 40 5.48 18.02 2.39
C THR A 40 4.14 17.60 1.77
N GLY A 41 4.12 16.48 1.05
CA GLY A 41 2.90 15.95 0.44
C GLY A 41 2.75 14.44 0.52
N LEU A 42 1.98 14.00 1.52
CA LEU A 42 1.04 12.89 1.53
C LEU A 42 0.69 12.37 0.11
N ILE A 43 0.75 11.05 -0.11
CA ILE A 43 0.50 10.28 -1.36
C ILE A 43 0.49 11.10 -2.67
N LEU A 44 1.52 10.90 -3.48
CA LEU A 44 1.78 11.68 -4.69
C LEU A 44 0.89 11.23 -5.87
N GLU A 45 0.51 12.17 -6.73
CA GLU A 45 -0.15 11.86 -8.00
C GLU A 45 0.80 11.10 -8.93
N ASN A 46 0.24 10.28 -9.82
CA ASN A 46 0.99 9.40 -10.74
C ASN A 46 1.94 8.45 -10.00
N ALA A 47 1.65 8.16 -8.73
CA ALA A 47 2.45 7.28 -7.93
C ALA A 47 2.07 5.81 -8.11
N PHE A 48 3.04 4.95 -7.82
CA PHE A 48 2.99 3.52 -7.99
C PHE A 48 3.70 2.84 -6.82
N TRP A 49 3.13 1.75 -6.31
CA TRP A 49 3.72 0.91 -5.27
C TRP A 49 3.66 -0.55 -5.70
N ARG A 50 4.82 -1.17 -5.90
CA ARG A 50 4.91 -2.61 -6.09
C ARG A 50 5.07 -3.30 -4.75
N VAL A 51 4.13 -4.20 -4.46
CA VAL A 51 4.08 -4.97 -3.21
C VAL A 51 4.15 -6.45 -3.55
N ARG A 52 5.01 -7.17 -2.81
CA ARG A 52 4.97 -8.63 -2.77
C ARG A 52 4.34 -9.11 -1.50
N LYS A 53 3.51 -10.14 -1.61
CA LYS A 53 3.03 -10.91 -0.46
C LYS A 53 3.60 -12.31 -0.50
N PHE A 54 3.98 -12.77 0.67
CA PHE A 54 4.52 -14.09 0.93
C PHE A 54 3.54 -14.83 1.83
N GLN A 55 3.36 -16.13 1.60
CA GLN A 55 2.62 -17.00 2.48
C GLN A 55 3.32 -18.35 2.56
N SER A 56 3.27 -19.00 3.73
CA SER A 56 3.86 -20.34 3.91
C SER A 56 3.37 -21.35 2.87
N VAL A 57 2.10 -21.27 2.47
CA VAL A 57 1.49 -22.20 1.50
C VAL A 57 2.13 -22.14 0.11
N CYS A 58 2.70 -21.00 -0.29
CA CYS A 58 3.36 -20.86 -1.60
C CYS A 58 4.86 -21.11 -1.56
N ARG A 59 5.43 -21.34 -0.36
CA ARG A 59 6.87 -21.45 -0.12
C ARG A 59 7.66 -20.27 -0.71
N GLY A 60 7.11 -19.06 -0.61
CA GLY A 60 7.70 -17.86 -1.22
C GLY A 60 6.66 -16.81 -1.56
N THR A 61 6.89 -16.09 -2.65
CA THR A 61 5.96 -15.07 -3.14
C THR A 61 4.69 -15.74 -3.65
N CYS A 62 3.51 -15.34 -3.14
CA CYS A 62 2.22 -15.81 -3.64
C CYS A 62 1.58 -14.81 -4.59
N TRP A 63 1.87 -13.54 -4.38
CA TRP A 63 1.13 -12.46 -4.97
C TRP A 63 2.04 -11.26 -5.17
N VAL A 64 1.95 -10.67 -6.35
CA VAL A 64 2.62 -9.42 -6.70
C VAL A 64 1.51 -8.47 -7.13
N GLY A 65 1.52 -7.27 -6.57
CA GLY A 65 0.54 -6.26 -6.93
C GLY A 65 1.13 -4.87 -7.00
N ASP A 66 0.63 -4.14 -7.98
CA ASP A 66 1.01 -2.80 -8.31
C ASP A 66 -0.16 -1.89 -7.97
N TYR A 67 -0.07 -1.20 -6.84
CA TYR A 67 -1.01 -0.13 -6.53
C TYR A 67 -0.62 1.11 -7.31
N TYR A 68 -1.60 1.86 -7.82
CA TYR A 68 -1.33 3.09 -8.54
C TYR A 68 -2.48 4.09 -8.41
N THR A 69 -2.16 5.38 -8.48
CA THR A 69 -3.15 6.45 -8.49
C THR A 69 -3.84 6.53 -9.85
N ALA A 70 -5.16 6.72 -9.88
CA ALA A 70 -5.97 6.73 -11.09
C ALA A 70 -6.90 7.97 -11.16
N GLY A 71 -6.33 9.14 -10.83
CA GLY A 71 -7.05 10.40 -10.74
C GLY A 71 -7.87 10.53 -9.46
N ASP A 72 -8.69 11.57 -9.39
CA ASP A 72 -9.41 11.95 -8.17
C ASP A 72 -10.91 11.63 -8.22
N SER A 73 -11.54 11.70 -7.04
CA SER A 73 -12.98 11.68 -6.81
C SER A 73 -13.34 12.66 -5.70
N THR A 74 -14.60 13.08 -5.64
CA THR A 74 -15.10 13.92 -4.56
C THR A 74 -16.18 13.18 -3.78
N VAL A 75 -16.01 13.09 -2.46
CA VAL A 75 -17.00 12.51 -1.54
C VAL A 75 -17.21 13.50 -0.40
N ASN A 76 -18.46 13.92 -0.17
CA ASN A 76 -18.80 14.90 0.87
C ASN A 76 -17.95 16.19 0.83
N ASN A 77 -17.73 16.73 -0.38
CA ASN A 77 -16.89 17.91 -0.64
C ASN A 77 -15.40 17.77 -0.27
N LEU A 78 -14.93 16.56 -0.04
CA LEU A 78 -13.51 16.25 0.14
C LEU A 78 -12.98 15.55 -1.10
N ILE A 79 -11.76 15.91 -1.51
CA ILE A 79 -11.07 15.30 -2.66
C ILE A 79 -10.30 14.07 -2.18
N TYR A 80 -10.44 12.98 -2.91
CA TYR A 80 -9.73 11.73 -2.68
C TYR A 80 -9.08 11.28 -3.98
N THR A 81 -7.88 10.73 -3.88
CA THR A 81 -7.21 10.04 -4.97
C THR A 81 -7.71 8.60 -5.05
N LYS A 82 -8.12 8.18 -6.25
CA LYS A 82 -8.50 6.80 -6.55
C LYS A 82 -7.24 5.94 -6.59
N ILE A 83 -7.25 4.85 -5.85
CA ILE A 83 -6.22 3.82 -5.90
C ILE A 83 -6.75 2.60 -6.61
N ARG A 84 -6.02 2.17 -7.64
CA ARG A 84 -6.26 0.92 -8.36
C ARG A 84 -5.14 -0.07 -8.07
N LEU A 85 -5.39 -1.33 -8.38
CA LEU A 85 -4.45 -2.43 -8.18
C LEU A 85 -4.44 -3.30 -9.42
N LYS A 86 -3.24 -3.46 -9.99
CA LYS A 86 -2.97 -4.49 -10.98
C LYS A 86 -2.19 -5.61 -10.32
N SER A 87 -2.72 -6.83 -10.29
CA SER A 87 -2.04 -7.92 -9.56
C SER A 87 -2.09 -9.27 -10.24
N ILE A 88 -1.14 -10.13 -9.85
CA ILE A 88 -1.00 -11.52 -10.29
C ILE A 88 -0.79 -12.42 -9.07
N HIS A 89 -1.41 -13.60 -9.10
CA HIS A 89 -1.27 -14.63 -8.08
C HIS A 89 -0.55 -15.84 -8.65
N LYS A 90 0.34 -16.48 -7.87
CA LYS A 90 1.18 -17.62 -8.30
C LYS A 90 0.39 -18.76 -8.91
N ASN A 91 -0.82 -19.00 -8.42
CA ASN A 91 -1.72 -20.07 -8.89
C ASN A 91 -2.72 -19.61 -9.98
N GLN A 92 -2.66 -18.35 -10.41
CA GLN A 92 -3.59 -17.74 -11.38
C GLN A 92 -2.80 -16.88 -12.39
N GLN A 93 -1.64 -17.37 -12.84
CA GLN A 93 -0.67 -16.57 -13.61
C GLN A 93 -1.27 -15.94 -14.89
N GLU A 94 -2.34 -16.51 -15.44
CA GLU A 94 -3.00 -16.01 -16.66
C GLU A 94 -4.02 -14.89 -16.41
N GLN A 95 -4.36 -14.56 -15.16
CA GLN A 95 -5.38 -13.55 -14.84
C GLN A 95 -4.76 -12.36 -14.12
N ILE A 96 -4.28 -11.40 -14.91
CA ILE A 96 -3.98 -10.07 -14.38
C ILE A 96 -5.31 -9.37 -14.10
N LYS A 97 -5.56 -9.05 -12.83
CA LYS A 97 -6.74 -8.29 -12.42
C LYS A 97 -6.36 -6.84 -12.25
N ASP A 98 -7.14 -5.95 -12.85
CA ASP A 98 -7.06 -4.51 -12.66
C ASP A 98 -8.36 -4.01 -12.03
N GLU A 99 -8.30 -3.63 -10.77
CA GLU A 99 -9.49 -3.31 -9.97
C GLU A 99 -9.32 -2.01 -9.18
N PHE A 100 -10.45 -1.33 -8.96
CA PHE A 100 -10.53 -0.23 -8.01
C PHE A 100 -10.46 -0.77 -6.58
N ILE A 101 -9.58 -0.21 -5.75
CA ILE A 101 -9.35 -0.67 -4.38
C ILE A 101 -9.93 0.28 -3.35
N SER A 102 -9.67 1.58 -3.50
CA SER A 102 -10.07 2.54 -2.48
C SER A 102 -9.91 3.99 -2.93
N LEU A 103 -10.49 4.89 -2.15
CA LEU A 103 -10.26 6.33 -2.18
C LEU A 103 -9.32 6.68 -1.02
N VAL A 104 -8.27 7.47 -1.29
CA VAL A 104 -7.32 7.93 -0.27
C VAL A 104 -7.27 9.45 -0.25
N ARG A 105 -7.36 10.04 0.93
CA ARG A 105 -7.32 11.49 1.14
C ARG A 105 -6.08 11.91 1.89
N ASN A 106 -5.48 12.97 1.38
CA ASN A 106 -4.39 13.69 2.00
C ASN A 106 -4.95 14.86 2.82
N ASP A 107 -4.79 14.82 4.14
CA ASP A 107 -5.08 15.94 5.03
C ASP A 107 -3.80 16.76 5.26
N HIS A 108 -3.49 17.67 4.33
CA HIS A 108 -2.29 18.50 4.40
C HIS A 108 -2.27 19.41 5.63
N LYS A 109 -3.43 19.80 6.16
CA LYS A 109 -3.50 20.66 7.34
C LYS A 109 -3.02 19.91 8.60
N ASN A 110 -3.33 18.62 8.68
CA ASN A 110 -3.02 17.80 9.84
C ASN A 110 -1.90 16.77 9.60
N ASN A 111 -1.26 16.79 8.42
CA ASN A 111 -0.26 15.82 7.98
C ASN A 111 -0.68 14.35 8.16
N LYS A 112 -1.92 14.02 7.73
CA LYS A 112 -2.49 12.66 7.86
C LYS A 112 -3.00 12.12 6.54
N VAL A 113 -2.90 10.81 6.35
CA VAL A 113 -3.50 10.08 5.21
C VAL A 113 -4.66 9.24 5.70
N PHE A 114 -5.79 9.32 5.01
CA PHE A 114 -6.99 8.55 5.32
C PHE A 114 -7.43 7.70 4.13
N ARG A 115 -7.91 6.49 4.39
CA ARG A 115 -8.58 5.62 3.42
C ARG A 115 -10.09 5.69 3.65
N LEU A 116 -10.88 5.83 2.59
CA LEU A 116 -12.33 5.66 2.68
C LEU A 116 -12.70 4.16 2.65
N LEU A 117 -13.44 3.72 3.65
CA LEU A 117 -13.98 2.37 3.76
C LEU A 117 -15.35 2.25 3.07
N ASN A 118 -15.81 1.02 2.85
CA ASN A 118 -17.05 0.74 2.12
C ASN A 118 -18.31 1.27 2.84
N ASP A 119 -18.25 1.48 4.16
CA ASP A 119 -19.33 2.08 4.94
C ASP A 119 -19.32 3.62 4.90
N GLY A 120 -18.42 4.21 4.12
CA GLY A 120 -18.24 5.65 4.00
C GLY A 120 -17.44 6.29 5.14
N THR A 121 -16.92 5.50 6.08
CA THR A 121 -16.06 6.02 7.15
C THR A 121 -14.60 6.11 6.71
N GLU A 122 -13.85 7.01 7.34
CA GLU A 122 -12.42 7.15 7.09
C GLU A 122 -11.58 6.37 8.10
N GLN A 123 -10.56 5.68 7.60
CA GLN A 123 -9.56 5.00 8.40
C GLN A 123 -8.22 5.71 8.27
N LEU A 124 -7.59 6.06 9.40
CA LEU A 124 -6.23 6.59 9.42
C LEU A 124 -5.26 5.54 8.86
N MET A 125 -4.50 5.92 7.84
CA MET A 125 -3.39 5.14 7.29
C MET A 125 -2.08 5.59 7.93
N TYR A 126 -1.79 6.89 7.87
CA TYR A 126 -0.51 7.47 8.27
C TYR A 126 -0.71 8.80 9.00
N ASP A 127 0.13 9.06 10.01
CA ASP A 127 0.20 10.33 10.74
C ASP A 127 1.65 10.80 10.80
N PHE A 128 1.98 11.89 10.11
CA PHE A 128 3.35 12.39 10.00
C PHE A 128 3.69 13.44 11.07
N ASN A 129 2.78 13.67 12.03
CA ASN A 129 3.04 14.51 13.21
C ASN A 129 3.44 13.70 14.45
N MET A 130 3.59 12.38 14.31
CA MET A 130 4.01 11.51 15.41
C MET A 130 5.41 11.85 15.92
N LYS A 131 5.64 11.47 17.18
CA LYS A 131 6.92 11.57 17.88
C LYS A 131 7.34 10.20 18.39
N VAL A 132 8.62 10.05 18.72
CA VAL A 132 9.14 8.86 19.40
C VAL A 132 8.32 8.60 20.67
N GLY A 133 7.83 7.37 20.83
CA GLY A 133 6.95 6.94 21.91
C GLY A 133 5.45 7.02 21.61
N ASP A 134 5.03 7.72 20.55
CA ASP A 134 3.63 7.75 20.14
C ASP A 134 3.17 6.39 19.63
N THR A 135 1.90 6.07 19.84
CA THR A 135 1.27 4.84 19.32
C THR A 135 0.38 5.17 18.13
N ILE A 136 0.54 4.42 17.05
CA ILE A 136 -0.35 4.44 15.89
C ILE A 136 -1.11 3.13 15.78
N LYS A 137 -2.38 3.23 15.38
CA LYS A 137 -3.20 2.08 14.99
C LYS A 137 -3.38 2.10 13.49
N ILE A 138 -2.76 1.14 12.80
CA ILE A 138 -2.88 0.98 11.35
C ILE A 138 -3.68 -0.30 11.13
N SER A 139 -4.89 -0.17 10.56
CA SER A 139 -5.86 -1.26 10.51
C SER A 139 -6.21 -1.79 11.93
N SER A 140 -6.04 -3.08 12.20
CA SER A 140 -6.24 -3.70 13.52
C SER A 140 -5.04 -3.55 14.45
N ASP A 141 -3.86 -3.26 13.92
CA ASP A 141 -2.60 -3.47 14.62
C ASP A 141 -2.10 -2.17 15.24
N LYS A 142 -1.54 -2.27 16.45
CA LYS A 142 -0.93 -1.15 17.16
C LYS A 142 0.58 -1.24 17.05
N SER A 143 1.22 -0.11 16.81
CA SER A 143 2.68 0.02 16.81
C SER A 143 3.09 1.28 17.54
N ILE A 144 4.29 1.26 18.13
CA ILE A 144 4.92 2.42 18.76
C ILE A 144 6.03 2.95 17.86
N VAL A 145 6.18 4.27 17.79
CA VAL A 145 7.32 4.91 17.11
C VAL A 145 8.57 4.72 17.97
N GLU A 146 9.48 3.88 17.51
CA GLU A 146 10.75 3.58 18.19
C GLU A 146 11.80 4.66 17.91
N SER A 147 11.92 5.07 16.64
CA SER A 147 12.80 6.16 16.23
C SER A 147 12.23 6.91 15.04
N ILE A 148 12.74 8.13 14.83
CA ILE A 148 12.49 8.92 13.63
C ILE A 148 13.86 9.27 13.06
N ASP A 149 14.12 8.81 11.85
CA ASP A 149 15.38 9.01 11.14
C ASP A 149 15.14 9.85 9.87
N ASP A 150 16.22 10.43 9.36
CA ASP A 150 16.23 11.09 8.06
C ASP A 150 16.39 10.04 6.96
N TYR A 151 15.52 10.09 5.96
CA TYR A 151 15.58 9.28 4.76
C TYR A 151 15.89 10.18 3.57
N ILE A 152 17.08 10.02 3.00
CA ILE A 152 17.52 10.80 1.84
C ILE A 152 16.87 10.21 0.60
N PHE A 153 16.08 11.02 -0.09
CA PHE A 153 15.39 10.62 -1.30
C PHE A 153 15.64 11.65 -2.39
N GLU A 154 16.47 11.28 -3.37
CA GLU A 154 17.05 12.20 -4.34
C GLU A 154 17.78 13.37 -3.64
N ASN A 155 17.23 14.58 -3.73
CA ASN A 155 17.76 15.80 -3.12
C ASN A 155 16.96 16.24 -1.89
N ASP A 156 15.94 15.49 -1.50
CA ASP A 156 15.08 15.80 -0.38
C ASP A 156 15.40 14.91 0.82
N THR A 157 15.13 15.44 2.01
CA THR A 157 15.20 14.69 3.26
C THR A 157 13.77 14.47 3.76
N LEU A 158 13.36 13.21 3.80
CA LEU A 158 12.05 12.76 4.26
C LEU A 158 12.20 12.18 5.66
N LYS A 159 11.17 12.24 6.50
CA LYS A 159 11.19 11.50 7.77
C LYS A 159 10.82 10.04 7.55
N GLN A 160 11.58 9.15 8.17
CA GLN A 160 11.29 7.74 8.32
C GLN A 160 10.93 7.44 9.78
N PHE A 161 9.69 7.01 9.99
CA PHE A 161 9.17 6.60 11.30
C PHE A 161 9.36 5.10 11.44
N ASN A 162 10.29 4.65 12.27
CA ASN A 162 10.51 3.25 12.54
C ASN A 162 9.55 2.79 13.63
N LEU A 163 8.80 1.73 13.33
CA LEU A 163 7.68 1.28 14.11
C LEU A 163 7.93 -0.14 14.62
N VAL A 164 7.66 -0.34 15.91
CA VAL A 164 7.70 -1.65 16.57
C VAL A 164 6.28 -2.07 16.92
N PRO A 165 5.86 -3.29 16.57
CA PRO A 165 4.53 -3.79 16.93
C PRO A 165 4.35 -3.88 18.46
N ILE A 166 3.20 -3.44 18.98
CA ILE A 166 2.85 -3.62 20.39
C ILE A 166 2.17 -4.98 20.54
N GLN A 167 2.97 -6.00 20.82
CA GLN A 167 2.48 -7.37 21.04
C GLN A 167 3.23 -8.08 22.17
N ASP A 168 2.56 -9.07 22.75
CA ASP A 168 3.09 -9.86 23.88
C ASP A 168 4.22 -10.80 23.44
N GLU A 169 4.17 -11.30 22.22
CA GLU A 169 5.14 -12.26 21.70
C GLU A 169 6.43 -11.56 21.23
N GLU A 170 7.56 -11.87 21.90
CA GLU A 170 8.86 -11.23 21.67
C GLU A 170 9.37 -11.37 20.23
N TRP A 171 9.06 -12.48 19.55
CA TRP A 171 9.48 -12.69 18.18
C TRP A 171 8.79 -11.73 17.19
N VAL A 172 7.58 -11.25 17.51
CA VAL A 172 6.84 -10.31 16.65
C VAL A 172 7.50 -8.94 16.65
N LYS A 173 8.13 -8.56 17.77
CA LYS A 173 8.92 -7.32 17.89
C LYS A 173 10.14 -7.31 16.98
N LYS A 174 10.49 -8.44 16.33
CA LYS A 174 11.56 -8.49 15.32
C LYS A 174 11.08 -8.04 13.94
N PHE A 175 9.78 -7.92 13.74
CA PHE A 175 9.19 -7.47 12.48
C PHE A 175 8.95 -5.97 12.50
N ASN A 176 10.05 -5.24 12.47
CA ASN A 176 10.04 -3.80 12.34
C ASN A 176 9.66 -3.43 10.90
N PHE A 177 8.94 -2.33 10.78
CA PHE A 177 8.59 -1.70 9.52
C PHE A 177 8.66 -0.19 9.72
N SER A 178 8.62 0.55 8.62
CA SER A 178 8.73 1.99 8.69
C SER A 178 7.67 2.64 7.82
N ILE A 179 7.28 3.85 8.19
CA ILE A 179 6.52 4.75 7.31
C ILE A 179 7.49 5.84 6.89
N ILE A 180 7.57 6.11 5.59
CA ILE A 180 8.39 7.20 5.05
C ILE A 180 7.45 8.26 4.48
N GLU A 181 7.67 9.53 4.81
CA GLU A 181 6.87 10.65 4.28
C GLU A 181 6.81 10.60 2.74
N GLY A 182 5.64 10.82 2.16
CA GLY A 182 5.44 10.79 0.69
C GLY A 182 5.49 9.40 0.02
N ILE A 183 6.03 8.37 0.70
CA ILE A 183 6.12 7.00 0.19
C ILE A 183 5.09 6.08 0.87
N GLY A 184 4.88 6.21 2.18
CA GLY A 184 4.04 5.30 2.96
C GLY A 184 4.83 4.17 3.62
N SER A 185 4.15 3.05 3.87
CA SER A 185 4.72 1.91 4.63
C SER A 185 5.67 1.05 3.81
N THR A 186 6.77 0.62 4.42
CA THR A 186 7.72 -0.34 3.83
C THR A 186 7.14 -1.74 3.64
N ASN A 187 5.94 -2.00 4.15
CA ASN A 187 5.19 -3.23 3.90
C ASN A 187 4.21 -3.10 2.72
N GLY A 188 4.02 -1.89 2.19
CA GLY A 188 3.12 -1.57 1.08
C GLY A 188 2.05 -0.55 1.46
N LEU A 189 1.35 -0.03 0.44
CA LEU A 189 0.47 1.14 0.57
C LEU A 189 -0.64 0.97 1.63
N PHE A 190 -1.29 -0.19 1.69
CA PHE A 190 -2.39 -0.43 2.65
C PHE A 190 -1.99 -1.33 3.81
N GLN A 191 -0.71 -1.69 3.92
CA GLN A 191 -0.26 -2.73 4.84
C GLN A 191 0.43 -2.13 6.07
N GLY A 192 -0.12 -2.48 7.25
CA GLY A 192 0.54 -2.31 8.54
C GLY A 192 1.41 -3.52 8.90
N VAL A 193 1.52 -3.82 10.20
CA VAL A 193 2.13 -5.06 10.72
C VAL A 193 1.11 -6.21 10.67
N SER A 194 0.51 -6.47 9.52
CA SER A 194 -0.33 -7.65 9.42
C SER A 194 0.56 -8.85 9.13
N ILE A 195 1.11 -9.43 10.21
CA ILE A 195 1.73 -10.75 10.15
C ILE A 195 0.70 -11.75 10.64
N SER A 196 0.26 -12.61 9.73
CA SER A 196 -0.57 -13.74 10.13
C SER A 196 0.34 -14.76 10.84
N TYR A 197 0.22 -14.82 12.16
CA TYR A 197 0.98 -15.70 13.07
C TYR A 197 1.02 -17.16 12.63
N VAL A 198 -0.06 -17.63 12.02
CA VAL A 198 -0.26 -19.05 11.72
C VAL A 198 0.52 -19.48 10.48
N ASN A 199 0.76 -18.54 9.55
CA ASN A 199 1.19 -18.89 8.19
C ASN A 199 2.43 -18.15 7.71
N TYR A 200 3.10 -17.36 8.56
CA TYR A 200 4.22 -16.49 8.14
C TYR A 200 3.83 -15.62 6.94
N ASP A 201 2.60 -15.14 6.93
CA ASP A 201 2.12 -14.29 5.84
C ASP A 201 2.61 -12.86 6.10
N GLY A 202 3.12 -12.22 5.06
CA GLY A 202 3.62 -10.87 5.15
C GLY A 202 3.64 -10.18 3.81
N SER A 203 3.88 -8.88 3.83
CA SER A 203 4.03 -8.06 2.63
C SER A 203 5.26 -7.17 2.72
N ASN A 204 5.86 -6.89 1.58
CA ASN A 204 6.97 -5.96 1.46
C ASN A 204 6.71 -5.02 0.29
N LEU A 205 6.97 -3.73 0.52
CA LEU A 205 7.15 -2.76 -0.56
C LEU A 205 8.46 -3.09 -1.27
N GLU A 206 8.37 -3.53 -2.52
CA GLU A 206 9.55 -3.76 -3.34
C GLU A 206 10.09 -2.44 -3.88
N CYS A 207 9.17 -1.62 -4.37
CA CYS A 207 9.50 -0.30 -4.87
C CYS A 207 8.30 0.63 -4.88
N PHE A 208 8.62 1.92 -4.89
CA PHE A 208 7.67 2.99 -5.08
C PHE A 208 8.21 3.91 -6.18
N SER A 209 7.35 4.45 -7.03
CA SER A 209 7.75 5.46 -8.00
C SER A 209 6.70 6.53 -8.18
N VAL A 210 7.15 7.74 -8.52
CA VAL A 210 6.31 8.82 -9.04
C VAL A 210 7.09 9.56 -10.12
N GLY A 211 6.52 9.64 -11.32
CA GLY A 211 7.25 10.15 -12.49
C GLY A 211 8.56 9.37 -12.70
N ASN A 212 9.69 10.08 -12.67
CA ASN A 212 11.04 9.51 -12.83
C ASN A 212 11.69 9.06 -11.52
N LEU A 213 11.07 9.38 -10.38
CA LEU A 213 11.65 9.14 -9.07
C LEU A 213 11.25 7.75 -8.55
N VAL A 214 12.21 7.01 -8.00
CA VAL A 214 12.04 5.59 -7.66
C VAL A 214 12.71 5.24 -6.33
N TYR A 215 11.90 4.88 -5.34
CA TYR A 215 12.34 4.14 -4.16
C TYR A 215 12.52 2.67 -4.54
N LYS A 216 13.69 2.09 -4.28
CA LYS A 216 14.00 0.70 -4.61
C LYS A 216 14.54 -0.02 -3.39
N LYS A 217 13.84 -1.06 -2.93
CA LYS A 217 14.43 -2.05 -2.02
C LYS A 217 15.33 -3.03 -2.78
N ASN A 218 14.96 -3.34 -4.03
CA ASN A 218 15.68 -4.24 -4.94
C ASN A 218 15.90 -3.61 -6.33
N SER A 219 16.84 -4.15 -7.11
CA SER A 219 17.33 -3.55 -8.36
C SER A 219 16.30 -3.41 -9.49
N THR A 220 15.16 -4.12 -9.46
CA THR A 220 14.12 -4.08 -10.50
C THR A 220 12.86 -3.35 -10.01
N CYS A 221 12.63 -2.14 -10.51
CA CYS A 221 11.37 -1.42 -10.36
C CYS A 221 10.91 -0.91 -11.72
N ASN A 222 10.33 -1.82 -12.52
CA ASN A 222 9.74 -1.49 -13.80
C ASN A 222 8.23 -1.53 -13.66
N LYS A 223 7.57 -0.40 -13.91
CA LYS A 223 6.11 -0.28 -13.90
C LYS A 223 5.52 -1.33 -14.85
N PHE A 224 4.66 -2.20 -14.32
CA PHE A 224 3.87 -3.19 -15.07
C PHE A 224 4.59 -4.17 -15.99
N ASP A 225 5.88 -4.43 -15.79
CA ASP A 225 6.55 -5.55 -16.45
C ASP A 225 6.27 -6.85 -15.65
N PHE A 226 5.11 -7.47 -15.92
CA PHE A 226 4.78 -8.78 -15.36
C PHE A 226 5.37 -9.94 -16.17
N ASP A 227 6.00 -9.65 -17.32
CA ASP A 227 6.35 -10.62 -18.35
C ASP A 227 7.52 -11.54 -17.94
N TYR A 228 8.16 -11.26 -16.79
CA TYR A 228 9.35 -11.97 -16.30
C TYR A 228 9.23 -12.56 -14.88
N TYR A 229 8.06 -12.52 -14.24
CA TYR A 229 7.93 -13.08 -12.89
C TYR A 229 7.76 -14.61 -12.91
N TRP A 230 8.90 -15.29 -12.87
CA TRP A 230 8.95 -16.66 -12.34
C TRP A 230 8.89 -16.55 -10.82
N PHE A 231 7.82 -17.09 -10.24
CA PHE A 231 7.71 -17.25 -8.79
C PHE A 231 8.66 -18.36 -8.32
N ASP A 232 9.96 -18.06 -8.30
CA ASP A 232 10.99 -18.95 -7.74
C ASP A 232 10.73 -19.22 -6.24
#